data_AF-A0A930F2G3-F1
#
_entry.id   AF-A0A930F2G3-F1
#
_cell.length_a   1.000
_cell.length_b   1.000
_cell.length_c   1.000
_cell.angle_alpha   90.00
_cell.angle_beta   90.00
_cell.angle_gamma   90.00
#
_symmetry.space_group_name_H-M   'P 1'
#
loop_
_entity.id
_entity.type
_entity.pdbx_description
1 polymer ?
#
loop_
_entity_poly.entity_id
_entity_poly.type
_entity_poly.pdbx_seq_one_letter_code
_entity_poly.pdbx_strand_id
1 'polypeptide(L)'
;MTKSFKRVCLFVLSLLMITTMVGCDTPKTNWSKLSDEEKIDKVLQSFERMKNGEIHIVASMHADVINPKEGADPVYKYETEFTGTFELRPDHVSGKRSFNGNVKDYYCDRMYSYEKNETDTQWTTTNYSIVEYNQPIGIQQDAILYFETIKDQLTLSEDSDTITVHYETDDLDFLHANDVQLIWSSLGSLGFNGNDKSGKLEIDLKMSKDDG
;
A
#
# COMPACT_ATOMS: atom_id res chain seq x y z
N MET A 1 7.92 -31.11 6.47
CA MET A 1 9.19 -30.70 5.85
C MET A 1 8.98 -29.31 5.30
N THR A 2 9.47 -28.29 6.01
CA THR A 2 9.33 -26.87 5.63
C THR A 2 10.13 -26.66 4.35
N LYS A 3 9.50 -26.25 3.25
CA LYS A 3 10.24 -25.82 2.07
C LYS A 3 11.04 -24.58 2.46
N SER A 4 12.35 -24.61 2.26
CA SER A 4 13.23 -23.46 2.50
C SER A 4 13.39 -22.69 1.19
N PHE A 5 13.19 -21.38 1.25
CA PHE A 5 13.24 -20.48 0.09
C PHE A 5 14.25 -19.37 0.35
N LYS A 6 14.89 -18.86 -0.71
CA LYS A 6 15.53 -17.54 -0.68
C LYS A 6 14.64 -16.58 -1.45
N ARG A 7 13.95 -15.68 -0.75
CA ARG A 7 12.95 -14.77 -1.35
C ARG A 7 13.52 -13.36 -1.50
N VAL A 8 13.15 -12.68 -2.56
CA VAL A 8 13.34 -11.26 -2.78
C VAL A 8 11.96 -10.64 -2.92
N CYS A 9 11.63 -9.67 -2.08
CA CYS A 9 10.32 -9.04 -2.02
C CYS A 9 10.45 -7.55 -2.36
N LEU A 10 9.56 -7.03 -3.21
CA LEU A 10 9.43 -5.61 -3.51
C LEU A 10 7.97 -5.20 -3.36
N PHE A 11 7.75 -4.12 -2.63
CA PHE A 11 6.45 -3.48 -2.44
C PHE A 11 6.54 -2.01 -2.81
N VAL A 12 5.60 -1.57 -3.65
CA VAL A 12 5.43 -0.17 -4.04
C VAL A 12 3.98 0.20 -3.77
N LEU A 13 3.79 1.30 -3.06
CA LEU A 13 2.49 1.76 -2.60
C LEU A 13 2.37 3.25 -2.89
N SER A 14 1.31 3.64 -3.56
CA SER A 14 1.01 5.04 -3.85
C SER A 14 -0.41 5.34 -3.43
N LEU A 15 -0.57 6.33 -2.55
CA LEU A 15 -1.88 6.85 -2.19
C LEU A 15 -2.01 8.26 -2.74
N LEU A 16 -3.16 8.54 -3.34
CA LEU A 16 -3.51 9.87 -3.82
C LEU A 16 -4.72 10.37 -3.02
N MET A 17 -4.51 11.48 -2.32
CA MET A 17 -5.62 12.24 -1.77
C MET A 17 -6.45 12.85 -2.90
N ILE A 18 -7.75 12.54 -2.91
CA ILE A 18 -8.74 13.22 -3.74
C ILE A 18 -9.59 14.10 -2.83
N THR A 19 -9.80 15.35 -3.25
CA THR A 19 -10.73 16.34 -2.71
C THR A 19 -11.81 15.72 -1.81
N THR A 20 -11.73 15.92 -0.49
CA THR A 20 -12.91 15.66 0.36
C THR A 20 -13.95 16.73 0.02
N MET A 21 -15.03 16.37 -0.66
CA MET A 21 -16.20 17.26 -0.82
C MET A 21 -16.81 17.56 0.55
N VAL A 22 -16.27 18.53 1.28
CA VAL A 22 -16.92 19.12 2.45
C VAL A 22 -16.70 20.62 2.37
N GLY A 23 -17.78 21.34 2.03
CA GLY A 23 -17.79 22.78 1.80
C GLY A 23 -17.40 23.62 3.02
N CYS A 24 -16.12 23.93 3.10
CA CYS A 24 -15.61 25.11 3.78
C CYS A 24 -14.52 25.69 2.88
N ASP A 25 -14.56 27.00 2.67
CA ASP A 25 -13.55 27.78 1.98
C ASP A 25 -12.21 27.68 2.73
N THR A 26 -11.50 26.56 2.61
CA THR A 26 -10.13 26.45 3.10
C THR A 26 -9.28 27.37 2.23
N PRO A 27 -8.57 28.36 2.80
CA PRO A 27 -7.73 29.24 2.01
C PRO A 27 -6.69 28.40 1.26
N LYS A 28 -6.64 28.51 -0.07
CA LYS A 28 -5.65 27.80 -0.88
C LYS A 28 -4.25 28.00 -0.31
N THR A 29 -3.59 26.91 0.04
CA THR A 29 -2.21 26.93 0.51
C THR A 29 -1.31 27.48 -0.59
N ASN A 30 -0.51 28.49 -0.24
CA ASN A 30 0.54 28.99 -1.13
C ASN A 30 1.81 28.14 -0.99
N TRP A 31 1.81 27.00 -1.67
CA TRP A 31 2.90 26.01 -1.66
C TRP A 31 4.28 26.59 -1.96
N SER A 32 4.36 27.62 -2.83
CA SER A 32 5.63 28.25 -3.21
C SER A 32 6.33 29.02 -2.08
N LYS A 33 5.62 29.32 -0.98
CA LYS A 33 6.17 30.04 0.17
C LYS A 33 6.58 29.14 1.33
N LEU A 34 6.29 27.85 1.24
CA LEU A 34 6.58 26.89 2.29
C LEU A 34 7.98 26.31 2.10
N SER A 35 8.66 26.06 3.22
CA SER A 35 9.82 25.18 3.27
C SER A 35 9.43 23.73 2.99
N ASP A 36 10.39 22.89 2.64
CA ASP A 36 10.12 21.48 2.34
C ASP A 36 9.59 20.72 3.58
N GLU A 37 10.04 21.06 4.78
CA GLU A 37 9.49 20.50 6.03
C GLU A 37 8.02 20.89 6.21
N GLU A 38 7.65 22.17 6.01
CA GLU A 38 6.26 22.61 6.09
C GLU A 38 5.36 21.94 5.04
N LYS A 39 5.92 21.60 3.87
CA LYS A 39 5.18 20.85 2.84
C LYS A 39 4.95 19.40 3.25
N ILE A 40 5.99 18.74 3.78
CA ILE A 40 5.89 17.39 4.33
C ILE A 40 4.83 17.35 5.43
N ASP A 41 4.89 18.27 6.40
CA ASP A 41 3.92 18.38 7.49
C ASP A 41 2.48 18.50 6.98
N LYS A 42 2.26 19.32 5.95
CA LYS A 42 0.92 19.48 5.36
C LYS A 42 0.44 18.20 4.69
N VAL A 43 1.29 17.51 3.93
CA VAL A 43 0.93 16.25 3.29
C VAL A 43 0.58 15.20 4.34
N LEU A 44 1.42 15.02 5.36
CA LEU A 44 1.18 14.05 6.43
C LEU A 44 -0.11 14.35 7.23
N GLN A 45 -0.33 15.60 7.63
CA GLN A 45 -1.57 16.02 8.29
C GLN A 45 -2.82 15.78 7.43
N SER A 46 -2.69 15.99 6.13
CA SER A 46 -3.76 15.71 5.17
C SER A 46 -4.07 14.21 5.14
N PHE A 47 -3.06 13.35 5.03
CA PHE A 47 -3.25 11.89 5.07
C PHE A 47 -3.77 11.37 6.42
N GLU A 48 -3.41 12.00 7.54
CA GLU A 48 -3.98 11.70 8.87
C GLU A 48 -5.50 11.95 8.91
N ARG A 49 -5.96 12.99 8.21
CA ARG A 49 -7.37 13.43 8.20
C ARG A 49 -8.18 12.82 7.06
N MET A 50 -7.51 12.27 6.06
CA MET A 50 -8.10 11.69 4.87
C MET A 50 -9.12 10.62 5.23
N LYS A 51 -10.30 10.69 4.60
CA LYS A 51 -11.34 9.66 4.75
C LYS A 51 -11.44 8.76 3.53
N ASN A 52 -11.13 9.30 2.37
CA ASN A 52 -11.28 8.63 1.09
C ASN A 52 -10.22 9.12 0.11
N GLY A 53 -9.94 8.30 -0.89
CA GLY A 53 -9.15 8.68 -2.07
C GLY A 53 -8.71 7.46 -2.86
N GLU A 54 -7.69 7.66 -3.67
CA GLU A 54 -7.16 6.67 -4.59
C GLU A 54 -5.97 5.93 -3.99
N ILE A 55 -5.84 4.67 -4.35
CA ILE A 55 -4.74 3.82 -3.93
C ILE A 55 -4.30 2.93 -5.08
N HIS A 56 -2.99 2.84 -5.23
CA HIS A 56 -2.31 1.97 -6.15
C HIS A 56 -1.24 1.19 -5.40
N ILE A 57 -1.22 -0.13 -5.58
CA ILE A 57 -0.27 -1.01 -4.92
C ILE A 57 0.27 -1.99 -5.93
N VAL A 58 1.58 -2.18 -5.93
CA VAL A 58 2.28 -3.24 -6.65
C VAL A 58 3.12 -4.01 -5.66
N ALA A 59 2.99 -5.34 -5.67
CA ALA A 59 3.87 -6.21 -4.91
C ALA A 59 4.38 -7.35 -5.79
N SER A 60 5.67 -7.65 -5.63
CA SER A 60 6.31 -8.75 -6.33
C SER A 60 7.20 -9.56 -5.40
N MET A 61 7.27 -10.86 -5.66
CA MET A 61 8.16 -11.77 -4.97
C MET A 61 8.78 -12.73 -5.96
N HIS A 62 10.10 -12.86 -5.86
CA HIS A 62 10.88 -13.91 -6.52
C HIS A 62 11.46 -14.82 -5.44
N ALA A 63 11.26 -16.13 -5.54
CA ALA A 63 11.75 -17.09 -4.56
C ALA A 63 12.42 -18.30 -5.21
N ASP A 64 13.70 -18.49 -4.91
CA ASP A 64 14.45 -19.68 -5.32
C ASP A 64 14.22 -20.82 -4.31
N VAL A 65 13.82 -21.99 -4.79
CA VAL A 65 13.60 -23.19 -3.97
C VAL A 65 14.93 -23.84 -3.65
N ILE A 66 15.21 -24.03 -2.36
CA ILE A 66 16.36 -24.83 -1.95
C ILE A 66 16.01 -26.31 -2.14
N ASN A 67 16.76 -26.99 -3.01
CA ASN A 67 16.59 -28.40 -3.38
C ASN A 67 15.19 -28.72 -3.95
N PRO A 68 14.89 -28.24 -5.18
CA PRO A 68 13.61 -28.55 -5.83
C PRO A 68 13.47 -30.06 -6.05
N LYS A 69 12.23 -30.56 -5.97
CA LYS A 69 11.94 -31.93 -6.37
C LYS A 69 12.22 -32.09 -7.87
N GLU A 70 12.68 -33.27 -8.28
CA GLU A 70 12.90 -33.58 -9.69
C GLU A 70 11.62 -33.32 -10.51
N GLY A 71 11.75 -32.55 -11.60
CA GLY A 71 10.63 -32.12 -12.45
C GLY A 71 9.79 -30.96 -11.92
N ALA A 72 10.10 -30.40 -10.73
CA ALA A 72 9.44 -29.19 -10.23
C ALA A 72 10.17 -27.92 -10.65
N ASP A 73 9.43 -26.82 -10.79
CA ASP A 73 10.01 -25.50 -11.05
C ASP A 73 10.89 -25.07 -9.85
N PRO A 74 12.17 -24.73 -10.06
CA PRO A 74 13.06 -24.24 -9.01
C PRO A 74 12.74 -22.81 -8.57
N VAL A 75 11.84 -22.10 -9.26
CA VAL A 75 11.56 -20.69 -9.02
C VAL A 75 10.05 -20.47 -8.81
N TYR A 76 9.71 -19.67 -7.81
CA TYR A 76 8.38 -19.12 -7.64
C TYR A 76 8.40 -17.62 -7.90
N LYS A 77 7.47 -17.16 -8.75
CA LYS A 77 7.23 -15.74 -9.01
C LYS A 77 5.79 -15.40 -8.70
N TYR A 78 5.61 -14.30 -7.98
CA TYR A 78 4.32 -13.73 -7.69
C TYR A 78 4.35 -12.25 -7.99
N GLU A 79 3.34 -11.79 -8.71
CA GLU A 79 3.08 -10.40 -9.01
C GLU A 79 1.63 -10.12 -8.68
N THR A 80 1.40 -9.06 -7.94
CA THR A 80 0.05 -8.62 -7.61
C THR A 80 -0.01 -7.11 -7.66
N GLU A 81 -1.13 -6.62 -8.15
CA GLU A 81 -1.40 -5.20 -8.29
C GLU A 81 -2.81 -4.93 -7.80
N PHE A 82 -3.00 -3.79 -7.17
CA PHE A 82 -4.32 -3.26 -6.88
C PHE A 82 -4.39 -1.80 -7.28
N THR A 83 -5.45 -1.44 -7.97
CA THR A 83 -5.78 -0.05 -8.28
C THR A 83 -7.24 0.18 -7.96
N GLY A 84 -7.51 1.19 -7.14
CA GLY A 84 -8.87 1.45 -6.70
C GLY A 84 -8.98 2.67 -5.81
N THR A 85 -10.11 2.72 -5.11
CA THR A 85 -10.42 3.75 -4.13
C THR A 85 -10.60 3.13 -2.76
N PHE A 86 -10.40 3.94 -1.73
CA PHE A 86 -10.75 3.57 -0.37
C PHE A 86 -11.65 4.62 0.27
N GLU A 87 -12.40 4.19 1.27
CA GLU A 87 -13.30 4.99 2.09
C GLU A 87 -13.13 4.64 3.57
N LEU A 88 -13.56 5.57 4.43
CA LEU A 88 -13.55 5.42 5.88
C LEU A 88 -12.18 5.07 6.48
N ARG A 89 -11.08 5.65 5.96
CA ARG A 89 -9.71 5.43 6.46
C ARG A 89 -9.28 3.97 6.41
N PRO A 90 -8.67 3.60 5.29
CA PRO A 90 -9.22 2.68 4.28
C PRO A 90 -10.22 1.58 4.71
N ASP A 91 -11.08 1.70 5.74
CA ASP A 91 -12.00 0.64 6.22
C ASP A 91 -12.79 -0.10 5.11
N HIS A 92 -13.05 0.56 3.97
CA HIS A 92 -13.53 -0.08 2.76
C HIS A 92 -12.63 0.24 1.56
N VAL A 93 -12.35 -0.76 0.74
CA VAL A 93 -11.56 -0.62 -0.48
C VAL A 93 -12.30 -1.26 -1.65
N SER A 94 -12.33 -0.58 -2.80
CA SER A 94 -12.96 -1.10 -4.02
C SER A 94 -12.11 -0.79 -5.24
N GLY A 95 -12.00 -1.72 -6.18
CA GLY A 95 -11.19 -1.52 -7.36
C GLY A 95 -10.94 -2.79 -8.17
N LYS A 96 -9.81 -2.81 -8.86
CA LYS A 96 -9.33 -3.94 -9.65
C LYS A 96 -8.10 -4.54 -8.97
N ARG A 97 -8.11 -5.86 -8.76
CA ARG A 97 -6.97 -6.62 -8.27
C ARG A 97 -6.45 -7.54 -9.37
N SER A 98 -5.15 -7.48 -9.63
CA SER A 98 -4.43 -8.41 -10.49
C SER A 98 -3.61 -9.39 -9.65
N PHE A 99 -3.62 -10.66 -10.03
CA PHE A 99 -2.72 -11.68 -9.50
C PHE A 99 -2.14 -12.51 -10.64
N ASN A 100 -0.83 -12.40 -10.86
CA ASN A 100 -0.10 -12.98 -11.99
C ASN A 100 -0.81 -12.72 -13.33
N GLY A 101 -1.28 -11.49 -13.54
CA GLY A 101 -1.99 -11.05 -14.74
C GLY A 101 -3.49 -11.36 -14.78
N ASN A 102 -4.02 -12.12 -13.82
CA ASN A 102 -5.47 -12.37 -13.75
C ASN A 102 -6.15 -11.25 -12.98
N VAL A 103 -6.95 -10.45 -13.68
CA VAL A 103 -7.64 -9.28 -13.13
C VAL A 103 -9.05 -9.63 -12.67
N LYS A 104 -9.43 -9.18 -11.49
CA LYS A 104 -10.77 -9.30 -10.91
C LYS A 104 -11.27 -7.97 -10.38
N ASP A 105 -12.58 -7.80 -10.41
CA ASP A 105 -13.23 -6.80 -9.55
C ASP A 105 -13.03 -7.22 -8.10
N TYR A 106 -12.68 -6.26 -7.25
CA TYR A 106 -12.33 -6.50 -5.87
C TYR A 106 -13.01 -5.48 -4.96
N TYR A 107 -13.58 -5.97 -3.87
CA TYR A 107 -14.08 -5.17 -2.77
C TYR A 107 -13.63 -5.81 -1.46
N CYS A 108 -13.20 -5.00 -0.51
CA CYS A 108 -12.78 -5.46 0.81
C CYS A 108 -13.33 -4.52 1.86
N ASP A 109 -13.84 -5.09 2.93
CA ASP A 109 -14.12 -4.39 4.17
C ASP A 109 -13.27 -4.98 5.30
N ARG A 110 -13.55 -4.56 6.54
CA ARG A 110 -12.86 -5.03 7.74
C ARG A 110 -13.04 -6.53 8.05
N MET A 111 -13.88 -7.28 7.34
CA MET A 111 -14.16 -8.68 7.69
C MET A 111 -14.15 -9.63 6.49
N TYR A 112 -14.41 -9.09 5.30
CA TYR A 112 -14.62 -9.87 4.11
C TYR A 112 -13.91 -9.25 2.91
N SER A 113 -13.31 -10.12 2.10
CA SER A 113 -12.95 -9.79 0.73
C SER A 113 -13.95 -10.43 -0.23
N TYR A 114 -14.31 -9.68 -1.25
CA TYR A 114 -15.20 -10.06 -2.32
C TYR A 114 -14.47 -9.91 -3.64
N GLU A 115 -14.55 -10.93 -4.48
CA GLU A 115 -13.99 -10.87 -5.83
C GLU A 115 -14.92 -11.49 -6.86
N LYS A 116 -14.87 -10.96 -8.08
CA LYS A 116 -15.51 -11.56 -9.25
C LYS A 116 -14.73 -11.27 -10.52
N ASN A 117 -14.88 -12.12 -11.53
CA ASN A 117 -14.41 -11.75 -12.85
C ASN A 117 -15.31 -10.63 -13.41
N GLU A 118 -14.76 -9.83 -14.32
CA GLU A 118 -15.48 -8.67 -14.87
C GLU A 118 -16.81 -9.06 -15.54
N THR A 119 -16.85 -10.22 -16.18
CA THR A 119 -18.04 -10.75 -16.87
C THR A 119 -19.06 -11.40 -15.93
N ASP A 120 -18.68 -11.66 -14.68
CA ASP A 120 -19.54 -12.35 -13.73
C ASP A 120 -20.49 -11.37 -13.05
N THR A 121 -21.71 -11.83 -12.80
CA THR A 121 -22.75 -11.07 -12.09
C THR A 121 -22.80 -11.34 -10.60
N GLN A 122 -22.13 -12.41 -10.14
CA GLN A 122 -22.08 -12.82 -8.73
C GLN A 122 -20.70 -12.62 -8.15
N TRP A 123 -20.65 -12.13 -6.91
CA TRP A 123 -19.43 -12.03 -6.12
C TRP A 123 -19.16 -13.34 -5.38
N THR A 124 -17.89 -13.71 -5.31
CA THR A 124 -17.40 -14.74 -4.40
C THR A 124 -16.83 -14.08 -3.16
N THR A 125 -17.01 -14.71 -1.99
CA THR A 125 -16.60 -14.13 -0.70
C THR A 125 -15.59 -15.04 -0.01
N THR A 126 -14.55 -14.44 0.53
CA THR A 126 -13.60 -15.08 1.44
C THR A 126 -13.63 -14.34 2.78
N ASN A 127 -13.73 -15.09 3.87
CA ASN A 127 -13.65 -14.58 5.25
C ASN A 127 -12.25 -14.85 5.80
N TYR A 128 -11.62 -13.84 6.38
CA TYR A 128 -10.37 -14.00 7.13
C TYR A 128 -10.66 -14.08 8.63
N SER A 129 -10.23 -15.16 9.27
CA SER A 129 -10.62 -15.49 10.65
C SER A 129 -9.79 -14.80 11.74
N ILE A 130 -8.80 -13.98 11.38
CA ILE A 130 -7.90 -13.32 12.34
C ILE A 130 -7.99 -11.79 12.16
N VAL A 131 -8.13 -11.07 13.27
CA VAL A 131 -8.41 -9.62 13.34
C VAL A 131 -7.33 -8.76 12.65
N GLU A 132 -6.12 -9.28 12.52
CA GLU A 132 -5.02 -8.65 11.78
C GLU A 132 -5.19 -8.74 10.25
N TYR A 133 -5.85 -9.79 9.74
CA TYR A 133 -6.25 -9.93 8.32
C TYR A 133 -7.55 -9.20 7.98
N ASN A 134 -8.21 -8.67 9.01
CA ASN A 134 -9.45 -7.95 8.94
C ASN A 134 -9.21 -6.44 8.75
N GLN A 135 -8.02 -6.03 8.29
CA GLN A 135 -7.79 -4.66 7.87
C GLN A 135 -7.82 -4.61 6.33
N PRO A 136 -8.56 -3.67 5.75
CA PRO A 136 -8.64 -3.48 4.31
C PRO A 136 -7.35 -2.90 3.73
N ILE A 137 -7.16 -3.18 2.44
CA ILE A 137 -5.93 -2.93 1.67
C ILE A 137 -5.43 -1.47 1.75
N GLY A 138 -4.21 -1.25 2.24
CA GLY A 138 -3.52 0.05 2.23
C GLY A 138 -2.65 0.34 3.45
N ILE A 139 -2.32 1.63 3.63
CA ILE A 139 -1.52 2.14 4.76
C ILE A 139 -2.41 2.31 5.99
N GLN A 140 -1.99 1.79 7.13
CA GLN A 140 -2.65 2.07 8.41
C GLN A 140 -2.35 3.50 8.87
N GLN A 141 -3.29 4.17 9.55
CA GLN A 141 -3.04 5.52 10.06
C GLN A 141 -1.78 5.60 10.95
N ASP A 142 -1.47 4.52 11.67
CA ASP A 142 -0.28 4.43 12.51
C ASP A 142 1.03 4.61 11.71
N ALA A 143 1.07 4.24 10.43
CA ALA A 143 2.22 4.48 9.57
C ALA A 143 2.37 5.97 9.18
N ILE A 144 1.27 6.72 9.05
CA ILE A 144 1.32 8.17 8.86
C ILE A 144 1.89 8.85 10.10
N LEU A 145 1.47 8.41 11.30
CA LEU A 145 2.03 8.89 12.57
C LEU A 145 3.51 8.54 12.73
N TYR A 146 3.94 7.38 12.23
CA TYR A 146 5.37 7.03 12.18
C TYR A 146 6.15 7.99 11.28
N PHE A 147 5.65 8.33 10.08
CA PHE A 147 6.31 9.26 9.18
C PHE A 147 6.52 10.66 9.78
N GLU A 148 5.59 11.12 10.62
CA GLU A 148 5.75 12.37 11.39
C GLU A 148 6.97 12.33 12.34
N THR A 149 7.42 11.14 12.76
CA THR A 149 8.60 10.98 13.64
C THR A 149 9.93 10.86 12.90
N ILE A 150 9.90 10.62 11.59
CA ILE A 150 11.09 10.39 10.74
C ILE A 150 11.12 11.33 9.53
N LYS A 151 10.59 12.56 9.66
CA LYS A 151 10.48 13.53 8.56
C LYS A 151 11.80 13.82 7.85
N ASP A 152 12.92 13.72 8.57
CA ASP A 152 14.28 13.88 8.05
C ASP A 152 14.72 12.76 7.09
N GLN A 153 14.01 11.63 7.10
CA GLN A 153 14.22 10.49 6.21
C GLN A 153 13.27 10.50 5.00
N LEU A 154 12.32 11.44 4.96
CA LEU A 154 11.37 11.59 3.86
C LEU A 154 11.95 12.48 2.76
N THR A 155 11.59 12.18 1.52
CA THR A 155 11.95 13.01 0.37
C THR A 155 10.73 13.66 -0.23
N LEU A 156 10.88 14.89 -0.69
CA LEU A 156 9.81 15.66 -1.31
C LEU A 156 10.04 15.73 -2.82
N SER A 157 8.99 15.48 -3.60
CA SER A 157 8.95 15.82 -5.02
C SER A 157 7.68 16.58 -5.36
N GLU A 158 7.77 17.45 -6.35
CA GLU A 158 6.68 18.35 -6.74
C GLU A 158 6.55 18.41 -8.25
N ASP A 159 5.32 18.25 -8.73
CA ASP A 159 4.93 18.53 -10.11
C ASP A 159 4.01 19.76 -10.16
N SER A 160 3.44 20.09 -11.33
CA SER A 160 2.57 21.27 -11.49
C SER A 160 1.38 21.27 -10.52
N ASP A 161 0.79 20.10 -10.33
CA ASP A 161 -0.52 19.96 -9.67
C ASP A 161 -0.44 19.12 -8.38
N THR A 162 0.69 18.48 -8.10
CA THR A 162 0.83 17.55 -6.98
C THR A 162 2.09 17.78 -6.16
N ILE A 163 2.02 17.39 -4.90
CA ILE A 163 3.14 17.25 -3.99
C ILE A 163 3.17 15.80 -3.54
N THR A 164 4.35 15.20 -3.60
CA THR A 164 4.57 13.80 -3.20
C THR A 164 5.60 13.76 -2.09
N VAL A 165 5.22 13.16 -0.97
CA VAL A 165 6.14 12.73 0.08
C VAL A 165 6.48 11.28 -0.16
N HIS A 166 7.76 10.98 -0.33
CA HIS A 166 8.27 9.65 -0.63
C HIS A 166 9.09 9.11 0.55
N TYR A 167 8.80 7.85 0.91
CA TYR A 167 9.54 7.04 1.86
C TYR A 167 10.04 5.76 1.17
N GLU A 168 11.29 5.41 1.37
CA GLU A 168 11.83 4.11 0.97
C GLU A 168 12.67 3.48 2.07
N THR A 169 12.66 2.14 2.13
CA THR A 169 13.57 1.38 2.98
C THR A 169 13.83 0.00 2.39
N ASP A 170 15.04 -0.51 2.61
CA ASP A 170 15.46 -1.88 2.32
C ASP A 170 15.94 -2.62 3.58
N ASP A 171 15.72 -2.04 4.77
CA ASP A 171 16.01 -2.67 6.06
C ASP A 171 15.03 -3.82 6.31
N LEU A 172 15.47 -5.03 5.99
CA LEU A 172 14.65 -6.22 6.09
C LEU A 172 14.19 -6.54 7.52
N ASP A 173 15.01 -6.24 8.54
CA ASP A 173 14.65 -6.51 9.93
C ASP A 173 13.54 -5.55 10.37
N PHE A 174 13.66 -4.27 10.02
CA PHE A 174 12.61 -3.28 10.21
C PHE A 174 11.33 -3.67 9.46
N LEU A 175 11.45 -4.04 8.19
CA LEU A 175 10.32 -4.43 7.34
C LEU A 175 9.61 -5.68 7.87
N HIS A 176 10.35 -6.68 8.32
CA HIS A 176 9.76 -7.88 8.92
C HIS A 176 9.02 -7.58 10.23
N ALA A 177 9.52 -6.64 11.03
CA ALA A 177 8.91 -6.28 12.31
C ALA A 177 7.67 -5.38 12.16
N ASN A 178 7.56 -4.62 11.06
CA ASN A 178 6.54 -3.58 10.87
C ASN A 178 5.68 -3.78 9.61
N ASP A 179 5.79 -4.94 8.95
CA ASP A 179 5.01 -5.22 7.73
C ASP A 179 3.50 -5.06 7.96
N VAL A 180 3.01 -5.44 9.14
CA VAL A 180 1.62 -5.29 9.55
C VAL A 180 1.11 -3.87 9.38
N GLN A 181 1.84 -2.91 9.94
CA GLN A 181 1.46 -1.50 9.97
C GLN A 181 1.70 -0.82 8.61
N LEU A 182 2.75 -1.22 7.90
CA LEU A 182 3.18 -0.57 6.66
C LEU A 182 2.42 -1.07 5.43
N ILE A 183 2.17 -2.39 5.34
CA ILE A 183 1.72 -3.03 4.10
C ILE A 183 0.75 -4.21 4.26
N TRP A 184 0.50 -4.77 5.44
CA TRP A 184 -0.08 -6.13 5.54
C TRP A 184 -1.59 -6.25 5.29
N SER A 185 -2.25 -5.19 4.85
CA SER A 185 -3.53 -5.36 4.18
C SER A 185 -3.39 -5.42 2.65
N SER A 186 -2.19 -5.23 2.09
CA SER A 186 -1.96 -5.27 0.66
C SER A 186 -1.72 -6.68 0.13
N LEU A 187 -2.79 -7.23 -0.45
CA LEU A 187 -2.76 -8.20 -1.54
C LEU A 187 -2.54 -9.67 -1.20
N GLY A 188 -2.45 -10.05 0.07
CA GLY A 188 -2.48 -11.44 0.53
C GLY A 188 -1.25 -12.26 0.11
N SER A 189 -0.76 -13.10 1.02
CA SER A 189 0.38 -14.03 0.87
C SER A 189 1.77 -13.44 0.58
N LEU A 190 1.87 -12.14 0.27
CA LEU A 190 3.15 -11.44 0.16
C LEU A 190 3.40 -10.60 1.42
N GLY A 191 4.61 -10.68 1.93
CA GLY A 191 5.06 -9.97 3.12
C GLY A 191 6.53 -10.29 3.40
N PHE A 192 7.15 -9.52 4.30
CA PHE A 192 8.56 -9.63 4.59
C PHE A 192 8.81 -10.71 5.67
N ASN A 193 9.83 -11.53 5.48
CA ASN A 193 10.29 -12.50 6.47
C ASN A 193 11.75 -12.23 6.80
N GLY A 194 12.14 -12.37 8.07
CA GLY A 194 13.54 -12.20 8.48
C GLY A 194 14.54 -13.17 7.80
N ASN A 195 14.07 -14.23 7.14
CA ASN A 195 14.91 -15.14 6.34
C ASN A 195 14.92 -14.80 4.84
N ASP A 196 14.30 -13.70 4.42
CA ASP A 196 14.38 -13.24 3.05
C ASP A 196 15.81 -12.85 2.69
N LYS A 197 16.15 -12.98 1.41
CA LYS A 197 17.44 -12.56 0.89
C LYS A 197 17.55 -11.04 0.88
N SER A 198 16.45 -10.36 0.56
CA SER A 198 16.31 -8.90 0.56
C SER A 198 14.84 -8.50 0.48
N GLY A 199 14.53 -7.30 0.98
CA GLY A 199 13.22 -6.67 0.84
C GLY A 199 13.39 -5.20 0.47
N LYS A 200 12.45 -4.63 -0.28
CA LYS A 200 12.35 -3.18 -0.49
C LYS A 200 10.90 -2.74 -0.40
N LEU A 201 10.67 -1.61 0.27
CA LEU A 201 9.40 -0.92 0.37
C LEU A 201 9.56 0.51 -0.14
N GLU A 202 8.63 0.94 -0.99
CA GLU A 202 8.48 2.32 -1.46
C GLU A 202 7.05 2.79 -1.20
N ILE A 203 6.91 3.97 -0.60
CA ILE A 203 5.62 4.58 -0.29
C ILE A 203 5.61 6.03 -0.82
N ASP A 204 4.65 6.33 -1.68
CA ASP A 204 4.34 7.68 -2.15
C ASP A 204 3.00 8.16 -1.55
N LEU A 205 3.05 9.27 -0.82
CA LEU A 205 1.88 10.02 -0.37
C LEU A 205 1.70 11.24 -1.27
N LYS A 206 0.73 11.17 -2.19
CA LYS A 206 0.47 12.20 -3.20
C LYS A 206 -0.73 13.04 -2.80
N MET A 207 -0.57 14.35 -2.86
CA MET A 207 -1.64 15.30 -2.59
C MET A 207 -1.75 16.32 -3.71
N SER A 208 -2.96 16.64 -4.13
CA SER A 208 -3.23 17.75 -5.04
C SER A 208 -2.89 19.08 -4.36
N LYS A 209 -2.21 19.97 -5.09
CA LYS A 209 -1.89 21.34 -4.62
C LYS A 209 -3.15 22.19 -4.42
N ASP A 210 -4.25 21.85 -5.10
CA ASP A 210 -5.53 22.53 -4.93
C ASP A 210 -6.27 22.14 -3.63
N ASP A 211 -5.86 21.03 -2.99
CA ASP A 211 -6.48 20.50 -1.77
C ASP A 211 -5.76 20.92 -0.48
N GLY A 212 -4.71 21.74 -0.62
CA GLY A 212 -3.88 22.25 0.47
C GLY A 212 -4.37 23.50 1.15
#